data_AF-A0A285BWK5-F1
#
_entry.id   AF-A0A285BWK5-F1
#
_cell.length_a   1.000
_cell.length_b   1.000
_cell.length_c   1.000
_cell.angle_alpha   90.00
_cell.angle_beta   90.00
_cell.angle_gamma   90.00
#
_symmetry.space_group_name_H-M   'P 1'
#
loop_
_entity.id
_entity.type
_entity.pdbx_description
1 polymer ?
#
loop_
_entity_poly.entity_id
_entity_poly.type
_entity_poly.pdbx_seq_one_letter_code
_entity_poly.pdbx_strand_id
1 'polypeptide(L)'
;MFKKNEMTGLQLQDYYESYQIAREGIVDSISKLRNRNRQPNVSPGEVAENDRRILVLTADKALLDAKLAAFDANKDAINPPSTAQLDLLKQLIAAVDKLNTNQKILDEIIKLSTDALTEFNKIHPNQA
;
A
#
# COMPACT_ATOMS: atom_id res chain seq x y z
N MET A 1 26.13 7.90 21.31
CA MET A 1 24.72 7.80 21.74
C MET A 1 23.87 8.22 20.56
N PHE A 2 23.10 7.30 19.97
CA PHE A 2 22.26 7.60 18.81
C PHE A 2 21.14 8.57 19.23
N LYS A 3 20.94 9.65 18.47
CA LYS A 3 19.85 10.60 18.70
C LYS A 3 18.53 9.85 18.56
N LYS A 4 17.71 9.86 19.63
CA LYS A 4 16.30 9.46 19.57
C LYS A 4 15.63 10.25 18.44
N ASN A 5 14.76 9.59 17.67
CA ASN A 5 13.80 10.26 16.79
C ASN A 5 13.05 11.34 17.60
N GLU A 6 13.45 12.61 17.45
CA GLU A 6 12.76 13.78 18.02
C GLU A 6 11.53 14.10 17.15
N MET A 7 10.70 13.10 16.84
CA MET A 7 9.43 13.35 16.17
C MET A 7 8.45 13.93 17.16
N THR A 8 7.76 14.98 16.73
CA THR A 8 6.56 15.48 17.42
C THR A 8 5.44 14.43 17.33
N GLY A 9 4.48 14.50 18.26
CA GLY A 9 3.33 13.59 18.24
C GLY A 9 2.54 13.62 16.92
N LEU A 10 2.49 14.78 16.26
CA LEU A 10 1.84 14.96 14.96
C LEU A 10 2.60 14.23 13.84
N GLN A 11 3.92 14.36 13.79
CA GLN A 11 4.74 13.67 12.78
C GLN A 11 4.67 12.14 12.93
N LEU A 12 4.56 11.66 14.18
CA LEU A 12 4.34 10.25 14.47
C LEU A 12 2.97 9.77 13.96
N GLN A 13 1.92 10.56 14.20
CA GLN A 13 0.59 10.28 13.70
C GLN A 13 0.54 10.24 12.16
N ASP A 14 1.13 11.23 11.51
CA ASP A 14 1.18 11.33 10.05
C ASP A 14 1.92 10.13 9.42
N TYR A 15 2.98 9.63 10.08
CA TYR A 15 3.65 8.40 9.67
C TYR A 15 2.70 7.20 9.70
N TYR A 16 2.08 6.93 10.86
CA TYR A 16 1.19 5.78 11.01
C TYR A 16 -0.01 5.86 10.06
N GLU A 17 -0.54 7.06 9.83
CA GLU A 17 -1.62 7.28 8.87
C GLU A 17 -1.17 6.95 7.44
N SER A 18 0.00 7.44 7.01
CA SER A 18 0.54 7.11 5.68
C SER A 18 0.76 5.61 5.47
N TYR A 19 1.25 4.93 6.51
CA TYR A 19 1.45 3.48 6.51
C TYR A 19 0.12 2.72 6.43
N GLN A 20 -0.83 3.09 7.28
CA GLN A 20 -2.13 2.43 7.34
C GLN A 20 -2.87 2.54 6.00
N ILE A 21 -2.91 3.74 5.41
CA ILE A 21 -3.57 3.99 4.13
C ILE A 21 -2.93 3.15 3.01
N ALA A 22 -1.59 3.16 2.89
CA ALA A 22 -0.91 2.37 1.87
C ALA A 22 -1.17 0.86 2.03
N ARG A 23 -1.15 0.37 3.28
CA ARG A 23 -1.42 -1.04 3.60
C ARG A 23 -2.85 -1.45 3.31
N GLU A 24 -3.83 -0.61 3.64
CA GLU A 24 -5.24 -0.84 3.34
C GLU A 24 -5.46 -0.99 1.84
N GLY A 25 -4.87 -0.11 1.02
CA GLY A 25 -4.96 -0.24 -0.45
C GLY A 25 -4.47 -1.57 -0.99
N ILE A 26 -3.33 -2.06 -0.49
CA ILE A 26 -2.81 -3.36 -0.91
C ILE A 26 -3.78 -4.48 -0.51
N VAL A 27 -4.31 -4.45 0.71
CA VAL A 27 -5.24 -5.47 1.22
C VAL A 27 -6.55 -5.48 0.43
N ASP A 28 -7.10 -4.31 0.12
CA ASP A 28 -8.34 -4.18 -0.63
C ASP A 28 -8.15 -4.61 -2.09
N SER A 29 -7.03 -4.24 -2.70
CA SER A 29 -6.65 -4.73 -4.02
C SER A 29 -6.54 -6.25 -4.08
N ILE A 30 -5.84 -6.88 -3.13
CA ILE A 30 -5.77 -8.35 -3.02
C ILE A 30 -7.18 -8.95 -2.90
N SER A 31 -8.04 -8.37 -2.07
CA SER A 31 -9.40 -8.84 -1.85
C SER A 31 -10.26 -8.74 -3.12
N LYS A 32 -10.16 -7.62 -3.85
CA LYS A 32 -10.86 -7.41 -5.13
C LYS A 32 -10.40 -8.41 -6.20
N LEU A 33 -9.09 -8.71 -6.30
CA LEU A 33 -8.55 -9.72 -7.21
C LEU A 33 -9.05 -11.13 -6.87
N ARG A 34 -9.03 -11.51 -5.59
CA ARG A 34 -9.56 -12.80 -5.14
C ARG A 34 -11.06 -12.92 -5.42
N ASN A 35 -11.81 -11.84 -5.24
CA ASN A 35 -13.24 -11.81 -5.54
C ASN A 35 -13.52 -11.90 -7.05
N ARG A 36 -12.68 -11.29 -7.89
CA ARG A 36 -12.74 -11.47 -9.34
C ARG A 36 -12.54 -12.94 -9.70
N ASN A 37 -11.51 -13.62 -9.17
CA ASN A 37 -11.24 -15.04 -9.43
C ASN A 37 -12.40 -15.99 -9.08
N ARG A 38 -13.31 -15.57 -8.19
CA ARG A 38 -14.51 -16.35 -7.80
C ARG A 38 -15.71 -16.14 -8.73
N GLN A 39 -15.65 -15.19 -9.68
CA GLN A 39 -16.75 -14.91 -10.60
C GLN A 39 -16.86 -16.01 -11.68
N PRO A 40 -18.09 -16.39 -12.09
CA PRO A 40 -18.33 -17.51 -12.98
C PRO A 40 -17.82 -17.31 -14.42
N ASN A 41 -17.44 -16.08 -14.80
CA ASN A 41 -17.02 -15.71 -16.14
C ASN A 41 -15.51 -15.41 -16.27
N VAL A 42 -14.70 -15.84 -15.29
CA VAL A 42 -13.25 -15.64 -15.32
C VAL A 42 -12.56 -16.81 -16.02
N SER A 43 -11.74 -16.49 -17.01
CA SER A 43 -10.95 -17.52 -17.70
C SER A 43 -9.80 -18.03 -16.83
N PRO A 44 -9.34 -19.28 -17.01
CA PRO A 44 -8.16 -19.80 -16.29
C PRO A 44 -6.90 -18.94 -16.46
N GLY A 45 -6.72 -18.33 -17.64
CA GLY A 45 -5.60 -17.41 -17.89
C GLY A 45 -5.70 -16.10 -17.08
N GLU A 46 -6.90 -15.57 -16.90
CA GLU A 46 -7.15 -14.42 -16.04
C GLU A 46 -6.94 -14.77 -14.56
N VAL A 47 -7.36 -15.96 -14.12
CA VAL A 47 -7.07 -16.44 -12.74
C VAL A 47 -5.56 -16.48 -12.47
N ALA A 48 -4.79 -17.09 -13.37
CA ALA A 48 -3.34 -17.23 -13.22
C ALA A 48 -2.63 -15.86 -13.16
N GLU A 49 -3.08 -14.89 -13.96
CA GLU A 49 -2.54 -13.54 -13.93
C GLU A 49 -2.91 -12.78 -12.64
N ASN A 50 -4.16 -12.92 -12.18
CA ASN A 50 -4.60 -12.35 -10.91
C ASN A 50 -3.81 -12.94 -9.73
N ASP A 51 -3.52 -14.25 -9.76
CA ASP A 51 -2.74 -14.92 -8.72
C ASP A 51 -1.27 -14.45 -8.69
N ARG A 52 -0.63 -14.25 -9.86
CA ARG A 52 0.70 -13.63 -9.92
C ARG A 52 0.71 -12.23 -9.30
N ARG A 53 -0.31 -11.43 -9.58
CA ARG A 53 -0.44 -10.08 -9.05
C ARG A 53 -0.71 -10.06 -7.55
N ILE A 54 -1.54 -10.98 -7.05
CA ILE A 54 -1.75 -11.18 -5.61
C ILE A 54 -0.42 -11.51 -4.91
N LEU A 55 0.45 -12.33 -5.54
CA LEU A 55 1.75 -12.66 -4.97
C LEU A 55 2.65 -11.41 -4.83
N VAL A 56 2.71 -10.57 -5.87
CA VAL A 56 3.47 -9.30 -5.84
C VAL A 56 2.95 -8.40 -4.72
N LEU A 57 1.63 -8.15 -4.68
CA LEU A 57 1.01 -7.33 -3.64
C LEU A 57 1.23 -7.89 -2.22
N THR A 58 1.29 -9.22 -2.08
CA THR A 58 1.58 -9.87 -0.80
C THR A 58 3.02 -9.61 -0.36
N ALA A 59 3.98 -9.65 -1.28
CA ALA A 59 5.37 -9.29 -1.01
C ALA A 59 5.50 -7.80 -0.65
N ASP A 60 4.81 -6.92 -1.37
CA ASP A 60 4.80 -5.48 -1.09
C ASP A 60 4.22 -5.18 0.30
N LYS A 61 3.14 -5.86 0.69
CA LYS A 61 2.60 -5.77 2.05
C LYS A 61 3.61 -6.24 3.10
N ALA A 62 4.29 -7.35 2.87
CA ALA A 62 5.29 -7.87 3.80
C ALA A 62 6.47 -6.89 3.97
N LEU A 63 6.87 -6.22 2.88
CA LEU A 63 7.88 -5.16 2.93
C LEU A 63 7.38 -3.96 3.76
N LEU A 64 6.15 -3.51 3.56
CA LEU A 64 5.55 -2.47 4.41
C LEU A 64 5.55 -2.90 5.89
N ASP A 65 5.04 -4.09 6.21
CA ASP A 65 5.01 -4.61 7.58
C ASP A 65 6.43 -4.64 8.21
N ALA A 66 7.46 -4.97 7.42
CA ALA A 66 8.86 -4.92 7.88
C ALA A 66 9.36 -3.48 8.15
N LYS A 67 8.97 -2.51 7.32
CA LYS A 67 9.31 -1.09 7.52
C LYS A 67 8.68 -0.52 8.79
N LEU A 68 7.42 -0.88 9.08
CA LEU A 68 6.79 -0.51 10.35
C LEU A 68 7.55 -1.10 11.54
N ALA A 69 7.91 -2.39 11.48
CA ALA A 69 8.67 -3.03 12.55
C ALA A 69 10.07 -2.43 12.74
N ALA A 70 10.74 -2.00 11.67
CA ALA A 70 12.01 -1.29 11.73
C ALA A 70 11.86 0.09 12.38
N PHE A 71 10.78 0.80 12.03
CA PHE A 71 10.42 2.07 12.65
C PHE A 71 10.15 1.93 14.17
N ASP A 72 9.29 0.99 14.57
CA ASP A 72 8.95 0.75 15.98
C ASP A 72 10.20 0.38 16.82
N ALA A 73 11.17 -0.28 16.18
CA ALA A 73 12.46 -0.61 16.78
C ALA A 73 13.46 0.56 16.82
N ASN A 74 13.06 1.77 16.41
CA ASN A 74 13.88 2.98 16.28
C ASN A 74 15.13 2.79 15.41
N LYS A 75 15.03 1.98 14.34
CA LYS A 75 16.16 1.68 13.47
C LYS A 75 16.36 2.73 12.36
N ASP A 76 15.31 3.47 12.01
CA ASP A 76 15.32 4.42 10.90
C ASP A 76 14.85 5.83 11.29
N ALA A 77 15.38 6.83 10.59
CA ALA A 77 14.93 8.21 10.66
C ALA A 77 13.76 8.43 9.69
N ILE A 78 12.70 9.10 10.16
CA ILE A 78 11.52 9.43 9.37
C ILE A 78 11.58 10.87 8.87
N ASN A 79 11.22 11.06 7.60
CA ASN A 79 10.73 12.34 7.12
C ASN A 79 9.20 12.35 7.23
N PRO A 80 8.60 13.32 7.94
CA PRO A 80 7.15 13.37 8.04
C PRO A 80 6.52 13.62 6.66
N PRO A 81 5.39 12.96 6.33
CA PRO A 81 4.67 13.26 5.11
C PRO A 81 4.10 14.67 5.13
N SER A 82 4.10 15.32 3.98
CA SER A 82 3.31 16.53 3.77
C SER A 82 1.82 16.21 3.66
N THR A 83 0.96 17.19 3.95
CA THR A 83 -0.50 17.07 3.77
C THR A 83 -0.87 16.64 2.35
N ALA A 84 -0.19 17.18 1.33
CA ALA A 84 -0.42 16.81 -0.07
C ALA A 84 -0.12 15.33 -0.37
N GLN A 85 0.89 14.75 0.29
CA GLN A 85 1.24 13.34 0.14
C GLN A 85 0.20 12.43 0.81
N LEU A 86 -0.30 12.82 1.99
CA LEU A 86 -1.40 12.10 2.65
C LEU A 86 -2.68 12.15 1.80
N ASP A 87 -3.02 13.31 1.24
CA ASP A 87 -4.20 13.47 0.39
C ASP A 87 -4.10 12.64 -0.90
N LEU A 88 -2.91 12.55 -1.50
CA LEU A 88 -2.67 11.68 -2.66
C LEU A 88 -2.87 10.21 -2.30
N LEU A 89 -2.34 9.74 -1.17
CA LEU A 89 -2.55 8.37 -0.70
C LEU A 89 -4.04 8.08 -0.51
N LYS A 90 -4.79 8.98 0.13
CA LYS A 90 -6.25 8.86 0.32
C LYS A 90 -6.99 8.77 -1.01
N GLN A 91 -6.60 9.59 -2.00
CA GLN A 91 -7.20 9.57 -3.33
C GLN A 91 -6.95 8.24 -4.06
N LEU A 92 -5.74 7.69 -3.94
CA LEU A 92 -5.40 6.40 -4.55
C LEU A 92 -6.23 5.25 -3.95
N ILE A 93 -6.44 5.24 -2.62
CA ILE A 93 -7.32 4.26 -1.97
C ILE A 93 -8.77 4.42 -2.39
N ALA A 94 -9.28 5.66 -2.38
CA ALA A 94 -10.65 5.94 -2.83
C ALA A 94 -10.87 5.54 -4.30
N ALA A 95 -9.84 5.59 -5.14
CA ALA A 95 -9.89 5.10 -6.50
C ALA A 95 -9.99 3.56 -6.54
N VAL A 96 -9.19 2.84 -5.73
CA VAL A 96 -9.29 1.37 -5.60
C VAL A 96 -10.70 0.95 -5.16
N ASP A 97 -11.30 1.65 -4.19
CA ASP A 97 -12.64 1.37 -3.70
C ASP A 97 -13.71 1.45 -4.78
N LYS A 98 -13.62 2.45 -5.65
CA LYS A 98 -14.55 2.67 -6.76
C LYS A 98 -14.46 1.60 -7.85
N LEU A 99 -13.41 0.78 -7.88
CA LEU A 99 -13.27 -0.27 -8.86
C LEU A 99 -14.23 -1.43 -8.61
N ASN A 100 -15.06 -1.73 -9.61
CA ASN A 100 -16.06 -2.79 -9.59
C ASN A 100 -15.46 -4.17 -9.95
N THR A 101 -15.55 -5.14 -9.05
CA THR A 101 -15.00 -6.49 -9.20
C THR A 101 -15.68 -7.36 -10.27
N ASN A 102 -16.80 -6.92 -10.84
CA ASN A 102 -17.54 -7.64 -11.86
C ASN A 102 -17.06 -7.35 -13.30
N GLN A 103 -16.11 -6.43 -13.46
CA GLN A 103 -15.50 -6.07 -14.74
C GLN A 103 -14.00 -6.39 -14.75
N LYS A 104 -13.39 -6.43 -15.95
CA LYS A 104 -11.95 -6.60 -16.11
C LYS A 104 -11.24 -5.27 -15.81
N ILE A 105 -10.83 -5.09 -14.55
CA ILE A 105 -10.19 -3.87 -14.01
C ILE A 105 -8.76 -4.13 -13.50
N LEU A 106 -8.17 -5.23 -13.97
CA LEU A 106 -6.98 -5.85 -13.38
C LEU A 106 -5.76 -4.91 -13.38
N ASP A 107 -5.52 -4.22 -14.49
CA ASP A 107 -4.39 -3.30 -14.63
C ASP A 107 -4.56 -2.03 -13.79
N GLU A 108 -5.80 -1.60 -13.57
CA GLU A 108 -6.12 -0.40 -12.80
C GLU A 108 -5.93 -0.61 -11.29
N ILE A 109 -6.37 -1.77 -10.77
CA ILE A 109 -6.12 -2.17 -9.37
C ILE A 109 -4.62 -2.16 -9.07
N ILE A 110 -3.82 -2.77 -9.95
CA ILE A 110 -2.37 -2.87 -9.76
C ILE A 110 -1.71 -1.53 -9.84
N LYS A 111 -2.03 -0.74 -10.87
CA LYS A 111 -1.47 0.59 -11.03
C LYS A 111 -1.68 1.44 -9.78
N LEU A 112 -2.91 1.51 -9.27
CA LEU A 112 -3.22 2.32 -8.08
C LEU A 112 -2.48 1.84 -6.82
N SER A 113 -2.32 0.52 -6.66
CA SER A 113 -1.60 -0.07 -5.53
C SER A 113 -0.10 0.20 -5.62
N THR A 114 0.48 0.06 -6.81
CA THR A 114 1.88 0.36 -7.09
C THR A 114 2.17 1.86 -6.94
N ASP A 115 1.26 2.72 -7.38
CA ASP A 115 1.37 4.18 -7.21
C ASP A 115 1.34 4.55 -5.72
N ALA A 116 0.47 3.92 -4.91
CA ALA A 116 0.40 4.14 -3.47
C ALA A 116 1.71 3.71 -2.76
N LEU A 117 2.25 2.55 -3.12
CA LEU A 117 3.52 2.07 -2.57
C LEU A 117 4.70 2.95 -3.02
N THR A 118 4.69 3.38 -4.27
CA THR A 118 5.72 4.27 -4.82
C THR A 118 5.73 5.59 -4.07
N GLU A 119 4.55 6.16 -3.80
CA GLU A 119 4.45 7.40 -3.04
C GLU A 119 4.87 7.21 -1.58
N PHE A 120 4.48 6.11 -0.94
CA PHE A 120 4.96 5.76 0.39
C PHE A 120 6.50 5.71 0.46
N ASN A 121 7.14 5.07 -0.52
CA ASN A 121 8.60 4.96 -0.57
C ASN A 121 9.30 6.30 -0.84
N LYS A 122 8.65 7.25 -1.54
CA LYS A 122 9.18 8.61 -1.70
C LYS A 122 9.08 9.41 -0.40
N ILE A 123 8.02 9.21 0.38
CA ILE A 123 7.87 9.85 1.69
C ILE A 123 8.95 9.32 2.64
N HIS A 124 9.20 8.00 2.60
CA HIS A 124 10.10 7.29 3.53
C HIS A 124 11.29 6.62 2.82
N PRO A 125 12.19 7.38 2.16
CA PRO A 125 13.23 6.82 1.29
C PRO A 125 14.33 6.04 2.03
N ASN A 126 14.48 6.26 3.34
CA ASN A 126 15.53 5.67 4.16
C ASN A 126 15.06 4.44 4.97
N GLN A 127 13.81 4.01 4.81
CA GLN A 127 13.29 2.77 5.41
C GLN A 127 13.51 1.62 4.43
N ALA A 128 14.70 1.01 4.49
CA ALA A 128 15.12 -0.12 3.65
C ALA A 128 15.32 -1.38 4.48
#